data_AF-A0A183D2I7-F1
#
_entry.id   AF-A0A183D2I7-F1
#
_cell.length_a   1.000
_cell.length_b   1.000
_cell.length_c   1.000
_cell.angle_alpha   90.00
_cell.angle_beta   90.00
_cell.angle_gamma   90.00
#
_symmetry.space_group_name_H-M   'P 1'
#
loop_
_entity.id
_entity.type
_entity.pdbx_description
1 polymer ?
#
loop_
_entity_poly.entity_id
_entity_poly.type
_entity_poly.pdbx_seq_one_letter_code
_entity_poly.pdbx_strand_id
1 'polypeptide(L)' 'MSSVKVAVRVRPFNSREITNNAKMIITIGPERTHSFNFDYSYWSFSKNDSNFASQQQVYQDLGVEMLDHAFEG' A
#
# COMPACT_ATOMS: atom_id res chain seq x y z
N MET A 1 -6.65 7.23 20.47
CA MET A 1 -6.06 6.96 19.15
C MET A 1 -4.98 5.90 19.35
N SER A 2 -4.85 4.93 18.44
CA SER A 2 -3.81 3.89 18.52
C SER A 2 -2.43 4.54 18.34
N SER A 3 -1.41 4.13 19.11
CA SER A 3 -0.05 4.66 18.97
C SER A 3 0.72 4.09 17.77
N VAL A 4 0.15 3.09 17.07
CA VAL A 4 0.77 2.42 15.93
C VAL A 4 -0.23 2.34 14.80
N LYS A 5 0.22 2.73 13.60
CA LYS A 5 -0.46 2.47 12.33
C LYS A 5 0.40 1.56 11.48
N VAL A 6 -0.22 0.57 10.84
CA VAL A 6 0.42 -0.38 9.96
C VAL A 6 -0.18 -0.23 8.57
N ALA A 7 0.69 -0.01 7.59
CA ALA A 7 0.30 0.06 6.19
C ALA A 7 1.13 -0.91 5.36
N VAL A 8 0.49 -1.52 4.36
CA VAL A 8 1.15 -2.36 3.36
C VAL A 8 0.96 -1.78 1.97
N ARG A 9 1.94 -2.00 1.08
CA ARG A 9 1.90 -1.46 -0.28
C ARG A 9 2.42 -2.46 -1.30
N VAL A 10 1.59 -2.75 -2.30
CA VAL A 10 1.94 -3.65 -3.41
C VAL A 10 2.58 -2.85 -4.54
N ARG A 11 3.85 -3.11 -4.84
CA ARG A 11 4.58 -2.47 -5.94
C ARG A 11 4.39 -3.23 -7.28
N PRO A 12 4.61 -2.58 -8.43
CA PRO A 12 4.71 -3.27 -9.71
C PRO A 12 5.86 -4.28 -9.72
N PHE A 13 5.83 -5.18 -10.69
CA PHE A 13 6.96 -6.06 -10.93
C PHE A 13 8.22 -5.29 -11.32
N ASN A 14 9.35 -5.73 -10.80
CA ASN A 14 10.68 -5.30 -11.22
C ASN A 14 11.13 -6.09 -12.47
N SER A 15 12.26 -5.68 -13.07
CA SER A 15 12.76 -6.29 -14.30
C SER A 15 12.96 -7.80 -14.20
N ARG A 16 13.45 -8.30 -13.05
CA ARG A 16 13.70 -9.74 -12.86
C ARG A 16 12.39 -10.54 -12.84
N GLU A 17 11.38 -10.03 -12.15
CA GLU A 17 10.05 -10.65 -12.06
C GLU A 17 9.38 -10.71 -13.43
N ILE A 18 9.54 -9.65 -14.25
CA ILE A 18 9.07 -9.63 -15.64
C ILE A 18 9.83 -10.66 -16.49
N THR A 19 11.17 -10.67 -16.44
CA THR A 19 12.01 -11.60 -17.21
C THR A 19 11.68 -13.06 -16.90
N ASN A 20 11.37 -13.38 -15.64
CA ASN A 20 11.06 -14.73 -15.21
C ASN A 20 9.56 -15.07 -15.31
N ASN A 21 8.74 -14.20 -15.91
CA ASN A 21 7.31 -14.37 -16.05
C ASN A 21 6.61 -14.70 -14.70
N ALA A 22 6.99 -13.97 -13.65
CA ALA A 22 6.49 -14.18 -12.30
C ALA A 22 4.98 -13.93 -12.22
N LYS A 23 4.30 -14.72 -11.37
CA LYS A 23 2.85 -14.62 -11.17
C LYS A 23 2.52 -13.67 -10.03
N MET A 24 1.54 -12.80 -10.24
CA MET A 24 0.99 -11.95 -9.18
C MET A 24 0.10 -12.81 -8.26
N ILE A 25 0.37 -12.75 -6.96
CA ILE A 25 -0.34 -13.55 -5.93
C ILE A 25 -1.04 -12.69 -4.87
N ILE A 26 -0.91 -11.36 -4.93
CA ILE A 26 -1.47 -10.44 -3.95
C ILE A 26 -2.69 -9.74 -4.51
N THR A 27 -3.79 -9.74 -3.79
CA THR A 27 -5.01 -9.01 -4.16
C THR A 27 -5.49 -8.17 -2.98
N ILE A 28 -6.00 -6.97 -3.26
CA ILE A 28 -6.65 -6.13 -2.25
C ILE A 28 -8.15 -6.16 -2.52
N GLY A 29 -8.95 -6.59 -1.54
CA GLY A 29 -10.38 -6.78 -1.72
C GLY A 29 -10.95 -7.86 -0.80
N PRO A 30 -12.16 -8.38 -1.10
CA PRO A 30 -12.87 -9.31 -0.21
C PRO A 30 -12.09 -10.59 0.06
N GLU A 31 -12.40 -11.18 1.21
CA GLU A 31 -11.62 -12.23 1.87
C GLU A 31 -11.30 -13.43 0.95
N ARG A 32 -10.02 -13.75 0.86
CA ARG A 32 -9.48 -14.96 0.23
C ARG A 32 -8.64 -15.75 1.24
N THR A 33 -8.12 -16.90 0.84
CA THR A 33 -7.15 -17.67 1.62
C THR A 33 -6.00 -16.77 2.08
N HIS A 34 -5.68 -16.79 3.39
CA HIS A 34 -4.67 -15.95 4.03
C HIS A 34 -4.93 -14.43 3.93
N SER A 35 -6.11 -13.98 4.35
CA SER A 35 -6.43 -12.56 4.43
C SER A 35 -5.84 -11.91 5.69
N PHE A 36 -5.32 -10.69 5.51
CA PHE A 36 -4.78 -9.85 6.58
C PHE A 36 -5.42 -8.47 6.49
N ASN A 37 -5.67 -7.85 7.65
CA ASN A 37 -6.23 -6.51 7.74
C ASN A 37 -5.19 -5.54 8.31
N PHE A 38 -5.14 -4.34 7.75
CA PHE A 38 -4.21 -3.26 8.10
C PHE A 38 -4.98 -1.93 8.12
N ASP A 39 -4.40 -0.89 8.73
CA ASP A 39 -4.99 0.45 8.67
C ASP A 39 -5.08 0.94 7.22
N TYR A 40 -4.05 0.64 6.41
CA TYR A 40 -4.04 0.92 4.99
C TYR A 40 -3.45 -0.23 4.17
N SER A 41 -4.10 -0.55 3.06
CA SER A 41 -3.63 -1.52 2.06
C SER A 41 -3.59 -0.86 0.69
N TYR A 42 -2.40 -0.42 0.27
CA TYR A 42 -2.20 0.34 -0.97
C TYR A 42 -1.92 -0.55 -2.18
N TRP A 43 -2.76 -0.45 -3.20
CA TRP A 43 -2.53 -1.08 -4.49
C TRP A 43 -1.75 -0.13 -5.41
N SER A 44 -0.46 -0.35 -5.64
CA SER A 44 0.35 0.48 -6.54
C SER A 44 0.93 -0.32 -7.70
N PHE A 45 0.26 -1.39 -8.12
CA PHE A 45 0.79 -2.30 -9.13
C PHE A 45 0.68 -1.76 -10.56
N SER A 46 -0.46 -1.17 -10.93
CA SER A 46 -0.68 -0.60 -12.27
C SER A 46 -1.41 0.74 -12.18
N LYS A 47 -0.87 1.75 -12.87
CA LYS A 47 -1.43 3.11 -12.90
C LYS A 47 -2.80 3.20 -13.58
N ASN A 48 -3.16 2.18 -14.36
CA ASN A 48 -4.44 2.12 -15.07
C ASN A 48 -5.56 1.55 -14.19
N ASP A 49 -5.22 1.02 -13.02
CA ASP A 49 -6.19 0.43 -12.12
C ASP A 49 -6.92 1.54 -11.35
N SER A 50 -8.24 1.43 -11.23
CA SER A 50 -9.08 2.45 -10.59
C SER A 50 -8.76 2.68 -9.12
N ASN A 51 -8.13 1.70 -8.46
CA ASN A 51 -7.71 1.74 -7.06
C ASN A 51 -6.19 1.97 -6.91
N PHE A 52 -5.52 2.52 -7.92
CA PHE A 52 -4.09 2.81 -7.85
C PHE A 52 -3.76 3.86 -6.79
N ALA A 53 -2.99 3.47 -5.79
CA ALA A 53 -2.47 4.33 -4.74
C ALA A 53 -1.19 5.05 -5.20
N SER A 54 -1.27 6.38 -5.31
CA SER A 54 -0.15 7.24 -5.69
C SER A 54 0.76 7.58 -4.52
N GLN A 55 1.94 8.16 -4.80
CA GLN A 55 2.82 8.71 -3.76
C GLN A 55 2.11 9.79 -2.93
N GLN A 56 1.33 10.65 -3.60
CA GLN A 56 0.61 11.73 -2.95
C GLN A 56 -0.43 11.19 -1.97
N GLN A 57 -1.16 10.14 -2.37
CA GLN A 57 -2.13 9.50 -1.48
C GLN A 57 -1.46 8.92 -0.23
N VAL A 58 -0.37 8.16 -0.39
CA VAL A 58 0.37 7.59 0.75
C VAL A 58 0.90 8.70 1.68
N TYR A 59 1.38 9.82 1.13
CA TYR A 59 1.79 10.97 1.93
C TYR A 59 0.62 11.61 2.67
N GLN A 60 -0.53 11.77 2.02
CA GLN A 60 -1.70 12.37 2.66
C GLN A 60 -2.24 11.50 3.81
N ASP A 61 -2.27 10.19 3.61
CA ASP A 61 -2.86 9.23 4.54
C ASP A 61 -1.96 8.90 5.74
N LEU A 62 -0.63 9.03 5.58
CA LEU A 62 0.37 8.71 6.62
C LEU A 62 1.32 9.87 6.94
N GLY A 63 1.88 10.51 5.91
CA GLY A 63 2.93 11.52 6.07
C GLY A 63 2.46 12.80 6.73
N VAL A 64 1.26 13.28 6.40
CA VAL A 64 0.71 14.52 6.96
C VAL A 64 0.49 14.39 8.47
N GLU A 65 -0.17 13.33 8.92
CA GLU A 65 -0.39 13.10 10.34
C GLU A 65 0.92 12.92 11.13
N MET A 66 1.89 12.18 10.57
CA MET A 66 3.21 12.05 11.21
C MET A 66 3.95 13.38 11.31
N LEU A 67 3.76 14.26 10.31
CA LEU A 67 4.31 15.60 10.33
C LEU A 67 3.64 16.48 11.40
N ASP A 68 2.31 16.41 11.52
CA ASP A 68 1.56 17.13 12.55
C ASP A 68 2.00 16.71 13.96
N HIS A 69 2.11 15.40 14.22
CA HIS A 69 2.64 14.89 15.49
C HIS A 69 4.06 15.40 15.77
N ALA A 70 4.92 15.49 14.76
CA ALA A 70 6.27 16.03 14.92
C ALA A 70 6.28 17.52 15.31
N PHE A 71 5.25 18.29 14.93
CA PHE A 71 5.09 19.70 15.34
C PHE A 71 4.47 19.85 16.73
N GLU A 72 3.65 18.89 17.18
CA GLU A 72 2.97 18.93 18.48
C GLU A 72 3.86 18.51 19.66
N GLY A 73 4.91 17.73 19.41
CA GLY A 73 5.89 17.27 20.41
C GLY A 73 5.50 15.95 21.08
#